data_AF-A0AA96X646-F1
#
_entry.id   AF-A0AA96X646-F1
#
_cell.length_a   1.000
_cell.length_b   1.000
_cell.length_c   1.000
_cell.angle_alpha   90.00
_cell.angle_beta   90.00
_cell.angle_gamma   90.00
#
_symmetry.space_group_name_H-M   'P 1'
#
loop_
_entity.id
_entity.type
_entity.pdbx_description
1 polymer ?
#
loop_
_entity_poly.entity_id
_entity_poly.type
_entity_poly.pdbx_seq_one_letter_code
_entity_poly.pdbx_strand_id
1 'polypeptide(L)'
;MPLWMNRTARDTRRIIERVILAARARGCIRVVEFSQSPGSKIHTVLTKRGVGDGICIALALYWLEGQIKNRGYLDPMVGQNKRVIADALSPAIELFNATKAANTQMKDAHLWMNTHGFVGNMPRKEYVNRLRNWVGDYCCQGPDINQFRIISTRSFHSHTMALDLESLIFFDPNIGTFQFNYLAHLRNFLSDVIFPYGVGGREQGAQYLGRKVLHVLEMGSYSRDPNLNYFMS
;
A
#
# COMPACT_ATOMS: atom_id res chain seq x y z
N MET A 1 0.81 -25.73 22.18
CA MET A 1 0.98 -24.55 21.29
C MET A 1 1.43 -25.07 19.93
N PRO A 2 0.69 -24.90 18.83
CA PRO A 2 1.02 -25.62 17.60
C PRO A 2 2.27 -25.00 16.93
N LEU A 3 3.30 -25.83 16.74
CA LEU A 3 4.62 -25.49 16.19
C LEU A 3 4.58 -24.86 14.79
N TRP A 4 3.50 -25.06 14.04
CA TRP A 4 3.29 -24.53 12.70
C TRP A 4 3.03 -23.01 12.67
N MET A 5 2.47 -22.43 13.74
CA MET A 5 2.19 -20.99 13.84
C MET A 5 3.46 -20.13 13.98
N ASN A 6 4.57 -20.71 14.46
CA ASN A 6 5.83 -19.99 14.64
C ASN A 6 6.60 -19.78 13.33
N ARG A 7 6.34 -20.61 12.30
CA ARG A 7 7.01 -20.49 11.00
C ARG A 7 6.46 -19.30 10.21
N THR A 8 5.13 -19.18 10.09
CA THR A 8 4.48 -18.06 9.37
C THR A 8 4.85 -16.70 9.96
N ALA A 9 4.80 -16.53 11.28
CA ALA A 9 5.19 -15.27 11.92
C ALA A 9 6.68 -14.92 11.71
N ARG A 10 7.56 -15.94 11.73
CA ARG A 10 9.00 -15.76 11.46
C ARG A 10 9.26 -15.39 10.00
N ASP A 11 8.55 -16.01 9.08
CA ASP A 11 8.67 -15.73 7.65
C ASP A 11 8.16 -14.33 7.32
N THR A 12 6.99 -13.93 7.85
CA THR A 12 6.47 -12.55 7.74
C THR A 12 7.48 -11.53 8.26
N ARG A 13 8.06 -11.77 9.44
CA ARG A 13 9.08 -10.88 10.01
C ARG A 13 10.32 -10.75 9.12
N ARG A 14 10.86 -11.88 8.65
CA ARG A 14 12.05 -11.92 7.79
C ARG A 14 11.80 -11.18 6.47
N ILE A 15 10.59 -11.32 5.92
CA ILE A 15 10.13 -10.63 4.73
C ILE A 15 10.14 -9.10 4.94
N ILE A 16 9.52 -8.63 6.03
CA ILE A 16 9.43 -7.20 6.36
C ILE A 16 10.83 -6.62 6.55
N GLU A 17 11.68 -7.28 7.35
CA GLU A 17 13.06 -6.86 7.60
C GLU A 17 13.86 -6.74 6.28
N ARG A 18 13.70 -7.70 5.37
CA ARG A 18 14.33 -7.66 4.05
C ARG A 18 13.87 -6.48 3.20
N VAL A 19 12.56 -6.17 3.19
CA VAL A 19 12.02 -5.03 2.43
C VAL A 19 12.56 -3.72 3.00
N ILE A 20 12.60 -3.58 4.33
CA ILE A 20 13.15 -2.39 5.00
C ILE A 20 14.64 -2.20 4.66
N LEU A 21 15.44 -3.27 4.73
CA LEU A 21 16.85 -3.21 4.36
C LEU A 21 17.03 -2.83 2.88
N ALA A 22 16.23 -3.40 1.99
CA ALA A 22 16.27 -3.11 0.56
C ALA A 22 15.81 -1.67 0.22
N ALA A 23 14.87 -1.12 0.99
CA ALA A 23 14.45 0.28 0.90
C ALA A 23 15.60 1.21 1.31
N ARG A 24 16.23 0.96 2.46
CA ARG A 24 17.37 1.75 2.95
C ARG A 24 18.55 1.73 1.98
N ALA A 25 18.85 0.57 1.39
CA ALA A 25 19.88 0.44 0.36
C ALA A 25 19.60 1.27 -0.90
N ARG A 26 18.34 1.70 -1.11
CA ARG A 26 17.89 2.58 -2.19
C ARG A 26 17.67 4.02 -1.73
N GLY A 27 18.27 4.44 -0.63
CA GLY A 27 18.16 5.83 -0.15
C GLY A 27 16.79 6.19 0.41
N CYS A 28 16.06 5.22 0.97
CA CYS A 28 14.90 5.49 1.81
C CYS A 28 15.34 6.25 3.08
N ILE A 29 14.75 7.41 3.32
CA ILE A 29 15.13 8.32 4.42
C ILE A 29 14.29 8.14 5.67
N ARG A 30 13.07 7.63 5.53
CA ARG A 30 12.15 7.41 6.66
C ARG A 30 11.33 6.16 6.40
N VAL A 31 11.24 5.33 7.43
CA VAL A 31 10.39 4.14 7.47
C VAL A 31 9.48 4.25 8.69
N VAL A 32 8.18 4.09 8.50
CA VAL A 32 7.24 3.88 9.61
C VAL A 32 6.62 2.50 9.44
N GLU A 33 6.96 1.60 10.36
CA GLU A 33 6.57 0.19 10.28
C GLU A 33 5.10 0.00 10.67
N PHE A 34 4.35 -0.76 9.87
CA PHE A 34 2.94 -1.06 10.11
C PHE A 34 2.54 -2.34 9.37
N SER A 35 1.77 -3.25 9.99
CA SER A 35 1.41 -4.49 9.28
C SER A 35 0.02 -5.00 9.64
N GLN A 36 -0.75 -5.39 8.63
CA GLN A 36 -1.98 -6.16 8.84
C GLN A 36 -1.72 -7.59 9.34
N SER A 37 -0.54 -8.17 9.09
CA SER A 37 -0.26 -9.58 9.35
C SER A 37 -0.04 -9.91 10.84
N PRO A 38 -0.82 -10.86 11.42
CA PRO A 38 -0.60 -11.36 12.78
C PRO A 38 0.82 -11.91 12.97
N GLY A 39 1.55 -11.43 13.98
CA GLY A 39 2.87 -11.97 14.35
C GLY A 39 4.08 -11.23 13.76
N SER A 40 3.86 -10.11 13.06
CA SER A 40 4.95 -9.28 12.50
C SER A 40 5.83 -8.58 13.56
N LYS A 41 5.38 -8.50 14.82
CA LYS A 41 5.98 -7.75 15.96
C LYS A 41 6.04 -6.23 15.79
N ILE A 42 5.92 -5.72 14.57
CA ILE A 42 5.65 -4.31 14.27
C ILE A 42 4.16 -4.02 14.49
N HIS A 43 3.75 -2.75 14.49
CA HIS A 43 2.38 -2.28 14.74
C HIS A 43 1.33 -3.11 13.99
N THR A 44 0.83 -4.17 14.64
CA THR A 44 0.01 -5.21 14.00
C THR A 44 -1.46 -4.91 14.16
N VAL A 45 -2.20 -4.94 13.05
CA VAL A 45 -3.56 -4.39 12.95
C VAL A 45 -4.63 -5.46 13.03
N LEU A 46 -4.46 -6.59 12.33
CA LEU A 46 -5.43 -7.69 12.37
C LEU A 46 -5.00 -8.73 13.40
N THR A 47 -5.96 -9.16 14.23
CA THR A 47 -5.75 -10.28 15.15
C THR A 47 -5.90 -11.61 14.40
N LYS A 48 -5.42 -12.72 14.99
CA LYS A 48 -5.48 -14.07 14.39
C LYS A 48 -6.89 -14.56 13.97
N ARG A 49 -7.96 -13.84 14.35
CA ARG A 49 -9.37 -14.15 14.03
C ARG A 49 -10.02 -13.16 13.06
N GLY A 50 -9.30 -12.11 12.64
CA GLY A 50 -9.84 -11.01 11.85
C GLY A 50 -9.43 -11.10 10.38
N VAL A 51 -10.37 -11.55 9.56
CA VAL A 51 -10.50 -11.36 8.10
C VAL A 51 -9.26 -11.72 7.26
N GLY A 52 -9.27 -12.93 6.70
CA GLY A 52 -8.25 -13.43 5.76
C GLY A 52 -8.20 -12.71 4.40
N ASP A 53 -9.14 -11.82 4.11
CA ASP A 53 -9.17 -10.99 2.89
C ASP A 53 -9.21 -9.50 3.27
N GLY A 54 -8.02 -8.90 3.27
CA GLY A 54 -7.67 -7.70 4.03
C GLY A 54 -8.33 -6.39 3.65
N ILE A 55 -8.43 -5.52 4.66
CA ILE A 55 -8.82 -4.10 4.59
C ILE A 55 -7.81 -3.20 3.85
N CYS A 56 -6.89 -3.76 3.06
CA CYS A 56 -5.76 -3.06 2.44
C CYS A 56 -6.19 -1.85 1.59
N ILE A 57 -7.27 -1.97 0.82
CA ILE A 57 -7.78 -0.84 0.04
C ILE A 57 -8.29 0.28 0.93
N ALA A 58 -9.03 -0.04 1.99
CA ALA A 58 -9.54 0.96 2.91
C ALA A 58 -8.38 1.66 3.64
N LEU A 59 -7.36 0.91 4.06
CA LEU A 59 -6.18 1.51 4.68
C LEU A 59 -5.42 2.42 3.69
N ALA A 60 -5.28 2.00 2.43
CA ALA A 60 -4.62 2.82 1.41
C ALA A 60 -5.41 4.11 1.11
N LEU A 61 -6.74 4.04 1.06
CA LEU A 61 -7.64 5.17 0.84
C LEU A 61 -7.52 6.21 1.96
N TYR A 62 -7.69 5.77 3.21
CA TYR A 62 -7.53 6.67 4.35
C TYR A 62 -6.09 7.19 4.50
N TRP A 63 -5.08 6.39 4.10
CA TRP A 63 -3.70 6.87 4.10
C TRP A 63 -3.50 8.05 3.18
N LEU A 64 -4.06 8.00 1.97
CA LEU A 64 -4.04 9.10 1.00
C LEU A 64 -4.81 10.31 1.52
N GLU A 65 -6.00 10.11 2.07
CA GLU A 65 -6.79 11.20 2.67
C GLU A 65 -6.01 11.91 3.78
N GLY A 66 -5.26 11.14 4.58
CA GLY A 66 -4.31 11.70 5.55
C GLY A 66 -3.28 12.63 4.91
N GLN A 67 -2.70 12.23 3.77
CA GLN A 67 -1.70 13.05 3.07
C GLN A 67 -2.26 14.41 2.66
N ILE A 68 -3.48 14.47 2.11
CA ILE A 68 -4.08 15.75 1.69
C ILE A 68 -4.50 16.62 2.87
N LYS A 69 -4.91 16.02 3.99
CA LYS A 69 -5.31 16.73 5.22
C LYS A 69 -4.13 17.10 6.10
N ASN A 70 -2.88 16.82 5.68
CA ASN A 70 -1.67 16.93 6.49
C ASN A 70 -1.81 16.22 7.85
N ARG A 71 -2.52 15.09 7.86
CA ARG A 71 -2.71 14.21 9.02
C ARG A 71 -2.01 12.89 8.72
N GLY A 72 -0.99 12.53 9.49
CA GLY A 72 -0.38 11.22 9.34
C GLY A 72 -1.42 10.15 9.62
N TYR A 73 -1.77 9.33 8.63
CA TYR A 73 -2.78 8.27 8.83
C TYR A 73 -2.42 7.28 9.94
N LEU A 74 -1.12 7.07 10.17
CA LEU A 74 -0.64 6.20 11.22
C LEU A 74 -0.72 6.86 12.61
N ASP A 75 -0.81 8.19 12.70
CA ASP A 75 -0.74 8.90 13.99
C ASP A 75 -1.97 8.59 14.87
N PRO A 76 -3.23 8.59 14.37
CA PRO A 76 -4.38 8.14 15.13
C PRO A 76 -4.39 6.63 15.40
N MET A 77 -3.71 5.85 14.56
CA MET A 77 -3.70 4.39 14.68
C MET A 77 -2.77 3.88 15.76
N VAL A 78 -1.75 4.66 16.13
CA VAL A 78 -0.68 4.21 17.03
C VAL A 78 -0.78 4.92 18.38
N GLY A 79 -1.16 4.19 19.42
CA GLY A 79 -1.19 4.72 20.79
C GLY A 79 0.21 4.86 21.42
N GLN A 80 0.27 5.44 22.62
CA GLN A 80 1.51 5.75 23.36
C GLN A 80 2.51 4.59 23.49
N ASN A 81 2.05 3.34 23.42
CA ASN A 81 2.88 2.13 23.52
C ASN A 81 3.10 1.41 22.19
N LYS A 82 3.00 2.12 21.05
CA LYS A 82 3.13 1.52 19.72
C LYS A 82 2.11 0.41 19.44
N ARG A 83 1.00 0.39 20.20
CA ARG A 83 -0.11 -0.54 19.99
C ARG A 83 -1.12 0.12 19.06
N VAL A 84 -1.67 -0.68 18.15
CA VAL A 84 -2.72 -0.19 17.26
C VAL A 84 -3.99 0.05 18.09
N ILE A 85 -4.56 1.25 18.00
CA ILE A 85 -5.83 1.58 18.64
C ILE A 85 -6.94 0.99 17.77
N ALA A 86 -7.62 -0.05 18.26
CA ALA A 86 -8.63 -0.77 17.49
C ALA A 86 -9.75 0.16 17.00
N ASP A 87 -10.18 1.11 17.82
CA ASP A 87 -11.24 2.08 17.48
C ASP A 87 -10.83 3.01 16.32
N ALA A 88 -9.53 3.29 16.17
CA ALA A 88 -9.03 4.09 15.05
C ALA A 88 -9.11 3.34 13.71
N LEU A 89 -9.33 2.02 13.73
CA LEU A 89 -9.50 1.18 12.55
C LEU A 89 -10.96 1.02 12.12
N SER A 90 -11.92 1.31 13.00
CA SER A 90 -13.35 1.11 12.71
C SER A 90 -13.79 1.76 11.40
N PRO A 91 -13.40 3.02 11.09
CA PRO A 91 -13.77 3.63 9.80
C PRO A 91 -13.21 2.87 8.59
N ALA A 92 -11.99 2.33 8.69
CA ALA A 92 -11.39 1.53 7.61
C ALA A 92 -12.07 0.16 7.44
N ILE A 93 -12.55 -0.45 8.53
CA ILE A 93 -13.31 -1.70 8.48
C ILE A 93 -14.68 -1.46 7.84
N GLU A 94 -15.36 -0.38 8.20
CA GLU A 94 -16.64 0.04 7.61
C GLU A 94 -16.50 0.31 6.11
N LEU A 95 -15.47 1.09 5.72
CA LEU A 95 -15.17 1.35 4.31
C LEU A 95 -14.83 0.07 3.54
N PHE A 96 -14.07 -0.85 4.15
CA PHE A 96 -13.80 -2.14 3.52
C PHE A 96 -15.09 -2.93 3.28
N ASN A 97 -16.00 -2.98 4.25
CA ASN A 97 -17.28 -3.66 4.08
C ASN A 97 -18.12 -3.06 2.94
N ALA A 98 -18.02 -1.75 2.72
CA ALA A 98 -18.65 -1.05 1.60
C ALA A 98 -17.94 -1.28 0.24
N THR A 99 -16.65 -1.62 0.23
CA THR A 99 -15.80 -1.74 -0.97
C THR A 99 -15.28 -3.16 -1.24
N LYS A 100 -15.80 -4.17 -0.52
CA LYS A 100 -15.28 -5.55 -0.54
C LYS A 100 -15.52 -6.31 -1.85
N ALA A 101 -16.48 -5.86 -2.67
CA ALA A 101 -16.84 -6.55 -3.90
C ALA A 101 -15.69 -6.45 -4.91
N ALA A 102 -14.99 -7.57 -5.16
CA ALA A 102 -13.74 -7.57 -5.93
C ALA A 102 -13.86 -6.97 -7.35
N ASN A 103 -15.02 -7.10 -7.99
CA ASN A 103 -15.30 -6.58 -9.33
C ASN A 103 -15.61 -5.07 -9.36
N THR A 104 -16.05 -4.48 -8.25
CA THR A 104 -16.38 -3.04 -8.16
C THR A 104 -15.41 -2.28 -7.26
N GLN A 105 -14.54 -2.95 -6.53
CA GLN A 105 -13.69 -2.37 -5.50
C GLN A 105 -12.90 -1.12 -5.95
N MET A 106 -12.32 -1.10 -7.15
CA MET A 106 -11.65 0.12 -7.67
C MET A 106 -12.63 1.23 -8.01
N LYS A 107 -13.82 0.90 -8.52
CA LYS A 107 -14.89 1.87 -8.82
C LYS A 107 -15.40 2.52 -7.54
N ASP A 108 -15.63 1.71 -6.51
CA ASP A 108 -16.10 2.20 -5.22
C ASP A 108 -15.01 3.04 -4.53
N ALA A 109 -13.74 2.63 -4.65
CA ALA A 109 -12.59 3.40 -4.20
C ALA A 109 -12.47 4.76 -4.92
N HIS A 110 -12.70 4.81 -6.24
CA HIS A 110 -12.70 6.07 -6.97
C HIS A 110 -13.84 6.99 -6.54
N LEU A 111 -15.05 6.45 -6.37
CA LEU A 111 -16.18 7.25 -5.87
C LEU A 111 -15.85 7.83 -4.49
N TRP A 112 -15.25 7.03 -3.62
CA TRP A 112 -14.79 7.50 -2.31
C TRP A 112 -13.71 8.59 -2.43
N MET A 113 -12.71 8.42 -3.30
CA MET A 113 -11.67 9.43 -3.52
C MET A 113 -12.28 10.77 -3.97
N ASN A 114 -13.25 10.74 -4.88
CA ASN A 114 -13.92 11.95 -5.35
C ASN A 114 -14.68 12.66 -4.22
N THR A 115 -15.33 11.94 -3.30
CA THR A 115 -16.03 12.55 -2.16
C THR A 115 -15.07 13.05 -1.07
N HIS A 116 -13.81 12.64 -1.10
CA HIS A 116 -12.79 13.00 -0.11
C HIS A 116 -11.74 13.98 -0.68
N GLY A 117 -12.08 14.67 -1.76
CA GLY A 117 -11.30 15.79 -2.26
C GLY A 117 -10.12 15.44 -3.14
N PHE A 118 -10.24 14.30 -3.81
CA PHE A 118 -9.37 13.94 -4.92
C PHE A 118 -10.09 14.15 -6.24
N VAL A 119 -9.36 14.60 -7.26
CA VAL A 119 -9.81 14.62 -8.65
C VAL A 119 -8.88 13.74 -9.45
N GLY A 120 -9.42 12.91 -10.34
CA GLY A 120 -8.60 11.99 -11.09
C GLY A 120 -9.42 11.04 -11.92
N ASN A 121 -8.75 10.09 -12.56
CA ASN A 121 -9.41 9.14 -13.45
C ASN A 121 -9.27 7.69 -12.96
N MET A 122 -10.35 6.95 -13.16
CA MET A 122 -10.48 5.49 -13.04
C MET A 122 -9.66 4.74 -14.12
N PRO A 123 -9.43 3.42 -13.98
CA PRO A 123 -8.11 2.81 -14.09
C PRO A 123 -7.58 2.71 -15.53
N ARG A 124 -6.27 2.89 -15.65
CA ARG A 124 -5.50 2.13 -16.63
C ARG A 124 -5.30 0.74 -16.03
N LYS A 125 -5.98 -0.26 -16.61
CA LYS A 125 -5.71 -1.67 -16.30
C LYS A 125 -4.58 -2.12 -17.20
N GLU A 126 -3.47 -2.51 -16.60
CA GLU A 126 -2.36 -3.06 -17.35
C GLU A 126 -2.25 -4.56 -17.06
N TYR A 127 -2.34 -5.35 -18.13
CA TYR A 127 -2.02 -6.78 -18.08
C TYR A 127 -0.50 -6.91 -18.05
N VAL A 128 0.07 -6.91 -16.85
CA VAL A 128 1.52 -7.10 -16.68
C VAL A 128 1.82 -8.59 -16.75
N ASN A 129 1.91 -9.14 -17.96
CA ASN A 129 2.29 -10.54 -18.14
C ASN A 129 3.81 -10.67 -17.91
N ARG A 130 4.20 -11.22 -16.75
CA ARG A 130 5.57 -11.26 -16.20
C ARG A 130 6.10 -9.85 -15.89
N LEU A 131 6.31 -9.56 -14.60
CA LEU A 131 6.76 -8.26 -14.05
C LEU A 131 7.89 -7.62 -14.86
N ARG A 132 7.59 -6.69 -15.77
CA ARG A 132 8.64 -6.05 -16.58
C ARG A 132 9.30 -4.93 -15.79
N ASN A 133 10.55 -4.62 -16.11
CA ASN A 133 11.40 -3.60 -15.45
C ASN A 133 10.80 -2.17 -15.43
N TRP A 134 9.63 -1.95 -16.02
CA TRP A 134 8.97 -0.65 -16.13
C TRP A 134 7.88 -0.40 -15.07
N VAL A 135 7.54 -1.36 -14.19
CA VAL A 135 6.42 -1.19 -13.24
C VAL A 135 6.62 0.04 -12.33
N GLY A 136 7.85 0.31 -11.86
CA GLY A 136 8.13 1.52 -11.11
C GLY A 136 7.91 2.79 -11.93
N ASP A 137 8.32 2.80 -13.20
CA ASP A 137 8.06 3.94 -14.09
C ASP A 137 6.56 4.16 -14.30
N TYR A 138 5.79 3.09 -14.50
CA TYR A 138 4.33 3.16 -14.64
C TYR A 138 3.65 3.73 -13.41
N CYS A 139 4.01 3.24 -12.22
CA CYS A 139 3.48 3.76 -10.96
C CYS A 139 3.83 5.24 -10.71
N CYS A 140 4.94 5.71 -11.30
CA CYS A 140 5.48 7.06 -11.11
C CYS A 140 5.30 7.99 -12.34
N GLN A 141 4.38 7.69 -13.26
CA GLN A 141 4.12 8.54 -14.43
C GLN A 141 3.40 9.83 -14.05
N GLY A 142 3.82 10.98 -14.60
CA GLY A 142 3.09 12.26 -14.47
C GLY A 142 2.85 12.74 -13.02
N PRO A 143 3.89 12.78 -12.16
CA PRO A 143 3.75 13.18 -10.75
C PRO A 143 3.22 14.61 -10.59
N ASP A 144 3.54 15.52 -11.52
CA ASP A 144 3.14 16.94 -11.46
C ASP A 144 1.65 17.17 -11.81
N ILE A 145 1.01 16.17 -12.42
CA ILE A 145 -0.41 16.25 -12.84
C ILE A 145 -1.28 15.48 -11.86
N ASN A 146 -0.87 14.25 -11.54
CA ASN A 146 -1.53 13.42 -10.56
C ASN A 146 -0.44 12.97 -9.60
N GLN A 147 -0.43 13.43 -8.36
CA GLN A 147 0.61 13.00 -7.41
C GLN A 147 0.22 11.72 -6.64
N PHE A 148 -1.06 11.38 -6.54
CA PHE A 148 -1.52 10.25 -5.73
C PHE A 148 -1.84 9.02 -6.55
N ARG A 149 -1.44 7.85 -6.07
CA ARG A 149 -1.79 6.56 -6.68
C ARG A 149 -2.49 5.65 -5.69
N ILE A 150 -3.49 4.95 -6.19
CA ILE A 150 -3.95 3.70 -5.61
C ILE A 150 -3.53 2.60 -6.55
N ILE A 151 -2.79 1.63 -6.03
CA ILE A 151 -2.26 0.51 -6.81
C ILE A 151 -2.84 -0.77 -6.26
N SER A 152 -3.72 -1.39 -7.05
CA SER A 152 -4.29 -2.70 -6.75
C SER A 152 -3.67 -3.77 -7.64
N THR A 153 -3.31 -4.86 -7.01
CA THR A 153 -2.77 -6.03 -7.66
C THR A 153 -3.86 -7.09 -7.67
N ARG A 154 -4.26 -7.57 -8.85
CA ARG A 154 -5.35 -8.55 -8.99
C ARG A 154 -4.76 -9.90 -9.38
N SER A 155 -4.98 -10.89 -8.52
CA SER A 155 -4.60 -12.29 -8.68
C SER A 155 -5.44 -13.15 -7.72
N PHE A 156 -5.05 -14.40 -7.45
CA PHE A 156 -5.67 -15.25 -6.42
C PHE A 156 -5.80 -14.58 -5.05
N HIS A 157 -4.90 -13.66 -4.71
CA HIS A 157 -5.05 -12.78 -3.53
C HIS A 157 -4.90 -11.33 -4.02
N SER A 158 -5.91 -10.50 -3.80
CA SER A 158 -5.84 -9.08 -4.14
C SER A 158 -5.13 -8.29 -3.03
N HIS A 159 -4.33 -7.30 -3.41
CA HIS A 159 -3.66 -6.40 -2.44
C HIS A 159 -3.62 -4.99 -2.99
N THR A 160 -3.82 -4.00 -2.12
CA THR A 160 -3.87 -2.59 -2.49
C THR A 160 -2.91 -1.77 -1.67
N MET A 161 -2.21 -0.88 -2.35
CA MET A 161 -1.17 0.01 -1.86
C MET A 161 -1.45 1.45 -2.31
N ALA A 162 -0.72 2.41 -1.73
CA ALA A 162 -0.80 3.80 -2.13
C ALA A 162 0.57 4.45 -2.38
N LEU A 163 0.59 5.48 -3.22
CA LEU A 163 1.74 6.37 -3.42
C LEU A 163 1.33 7.83 -3.29
N ASP A 164 2.19 8.61 -2.68
CA ASP A 164 2.26 10.06 -2.82
C ASP A 164 3.58 10.39 -3.52
N LEU A 165 3.49 10.82 -4.79
CA LEU A 165 4.64 11.16 -5.63
C LEU A 165 5.14 12.59 -5.38
N GLU A 166 4.36 13.44 -4.72
CA GLU A 166 4.79 14.78 -4.32
C GLU A 166 5.75 14.67 -3.13
N SER A 167 5.36 13.90 -2.12
CA SER A 167 6.18 13.64 -0.93
C SER A 167 7.17 12.47 -1.10
N LEU A 168 7.10 11.76 -2.23
CA LEU A 168 7.86 10.54 -2.54
C LEU A 168 7.71 9.45 -1.47
N ILE A 169 6.47 9.20 -1.05
CA ILE A 169 6.12 8.21 -0.04
C ILE A 169 5.34 7.06 -0.66
N PHE A 170 5.79 5.85 -0.38
CA PHE A 170 5.05 4.62 -0.63
C PHE A 170 4.44 4.09 0.66
N PHE A 171 3.20 3.63 0.57
CA PHE A 171 2.50 2.99 1.66
C PHE A 171 2.02 1.60 1.27
N ASP A 172 2.43 0.63 2.09
CA ASP A 172 1.92 -0.73 2.05
C ASP A 172 1.27 -1.13 3.38
N PRO A 173 -0.04 -1.46 3.39
CA PRO A 173 -0.74 -1.96 4.57
C PRO A 173 -0.10 -3.16 5.30
N ASN A 174 0.70 -3.97 4.62
CA ASN A 174 1.37 -5.14 5.17
C ASN A 174 2.79 -4.87 5.69
N ILE A 175 3.36 -3.68 5.46
CA ILE A 175 4.74 -3.36 5.87
C ILE A 175 4.91 -1.97 6.48
N GLY A 176 4.26 -0.96 5.91
CA GLY A 176 4.26 0.41 6.39
C GLY A 176 4.59 1.45 5.34
N THR A 177 5.09 2.60 5.76
CA THR A 177 5.45 3.72 4.88
C THR A 177 6.95 3.81 4.65
N PHE A 178 7.32 4.23 3.44
CA PHE A 178 8.70 4.38 2.98
C PHE A 178 8.83 5.70 2.23
N GLN A 179 9.62 6.63 2.75
CA GLN A 179 9.87 7.93 2.13
C GLN A 179 11.25 7.97 1.48
N PHE A 180 11.34 8.60 0.30
CA PHE A 180 12.58 8.73 -0.46
C PHE A 180 12.86 10.20 -0.79
N ASN A 181 14.13 10.56 -1.01
CA ASN A 181 14.51 11.91 -1.43
C ASN A 181 14.47 12.13 -2.94
N TYR A 182 14.45 11.05 -3.72
CA TYR A 182 14.57 11.11 -5.17
C TYR A 182 13.57 10.16 -5.83
N LEU A 183 12.88 10.65 -6.87
CA LEU A 183 11.91 9.86 -7.61
C LEU A 183 12.54 8.59 -8.21
N ALA A 184 13.78 8.66 -8.68
CA ALA A 184 14.51 7.50 -9.19
C ALA A 184 14.67 6.39 -8.14
N HIS A 185 14.90 6.75 -6.88
CA HIS A 185 15.02 5.80 -5.78
C HIS A 185 13.69 5.10 -5.47
N LEU A 186 12.60 5.85 -5.43
CA LEU A 186 11.26 5.30 -5.28
C LEU A 186 10.92 4.35 -6.45
N ARG A 187 11.19 4.75 -7.70
CA ARG A 187 10.98 3.92 -8.89
C ARG A 187 11.75 2.60 -8.83
N ASN A 188 13.03 2.65 -8.45
CA ASN A 188 13.87 1.46 -8.30
C ASN A 188 13.37 0.58 -7.15
N PHE A 189 12.93 1.17 -6.04
CA PHE A 189 12.35 0.41 -4.93
C PHE A 189 11.08 -0.33 -5.35
N LEU A 190 10.18 0.34 -6.08
CA LEU A 190 8.98 -0.29 -6.61
C LEU A 190 9.32 -1.43 -7.58
N SER A 191 10.24 -1.22 -8.51
CA SER A 191 10.58 -2.21 -9.54
C SER A 191 11.37 -3.41 -9.00
N ASP A 192 12.27 -3.20 -8.04
CA ASP A 192 13.20 -4.24 -7.61
C ASP A 192 12.76 -4.95 -6.32
N VAL A 193 11.92 -4.32 -5.50
CA VAL A 193 11.60 -4.79 -4.16
C VAL A 193 10.12 -5.12 -4.03
N ILE A 194 9.24 -4.20 -4.42
CA ILE A 194 7.79 -4.40 -4.32
C ILE A 194 7.26 -5.26 -5.48
N PHE A 195 7.74 -5.00 -6.69
CA PHE A 195 7.34 -5.67 -7.93
C PHE A 195 8.53 -6.32 -8.67
N PRO A 196 9.40 -7.09 -7.98
CA PRO A 196 10.65 -7.60 -8.54
C PRO A 196 10.44 -8.41 -9.81
N TYR A 197 11.19 -8.09 -10.86
CA TYR A 197 11.24 -8.92 -12.06
C TYR A 197 11.90 -10.28 -11.76
N GLY A 198 11.18 -11.37 -12.01
CA GLY A 198 11.74 -12.73 -11.97
C GLY A 198 12.39 -13.10 -13.29
N VAL A 199 13.71 -12.95 -13.42
CA VAL A 199 14.49 -13.65 -14.45
C VAL A 199 14.83 -15.04 -13.92
N GLY A 200 14.33 -16.10 -14.56
CA GLY A 200 14.80 -17.47 -14.37
C GLY A 200 14.87 -17.97 -12.91
N GLY A 201 13.73 -18.38 -12.34
CA GLY A 201 13.69 -19.32 -11.21
C GLY A 201 14.16 -18.81 -9.83
N ARG A 202 14.63 -17.57 -9.68
CA ARG A 202 14.92 -16.99 -8.34
C ARG A 202 13.72 -16.19 -7.83
N GLU A 203 12.70 -16.93 -7.38
CA GLU A 203 11.42 -16.46 -6.82
C GLU A 203 11.52 -15.64 -5.50
N GLN A 204 12.72 -15.31 -5.02
CA GLN A 204 12.90 -14.82 -3.64
C GLN A 204 12.33 -13.42 -3.39
N GLY A 205 12.27 -12.56 -4.41
CA GLY A 205 11.78 -11.18 -4.28
C GLY A 205 10.26 -11.07 -4.06
N ALA A 206 9.46 -11.83 -4.81
CA ALA A 206 7.99 -11.72 -4.81
C ALA A 206 7.30 -12.46 -3.64
N GLN A 207 8.07 -13.18 -2.81
CA GLN A 207 7.58 -13.89 -1.62
C GLN A 207 6.93 -12.96 -0.59
N TYR A 208 7.28 -11.68 -0.58
CA TYR A 208 6.71 -10.69 0.32
C TYR A 208 5.18 -10.55 0.15
N LEU A 209 4.69 -10.67 -1.08
CA LEU A 209 3.24 -10.70 -1.39
C LEU A 209 2.67 -12.13 -1.43
N GLY A 210 3.48 -13.16 -1.13
CA GLY A 210 3.13 -14.56 -1.32
C GLY A 210 2.94 -14.97 -2.79
N ARG A 211 3.48 -14.19 -3.74
CA ARG A 211 3.12 -14.33 -5.16
C ARG A 211 4.25 -14.89 -6.00
N LYS A 212 3.92 -15.90 -6.80
CA LYS A 212 4.81 -16.45 -7.84
C LYS A 212 4.70 -15.70 -9.16
N VAL A 213 3.55 -15.05 -9.42
CA VAL A 213 3.26 -14.30 -10.65
C VAL A 213 2.29 -13.15 -10.34
N LEU A 214 2.57 -11.94 -10.82
CA LEU A 214 1.59 -10.84 -10.88
C LEU A 214 0.88 -10.92 -12.24
N HIS A 215 -0.46 -10.94 -12.26
CA HIS A 215 -1.23 -11.09 -13.50
C HIS A 215 -1.80 -9.76 -13.99
N VAL A 216 -2.24 -8.90 -13.07
CA VAL A 216 -2.87 -7.62 -13.40
C VAL A 216 -2.51 -6.56 -12.35
N LEU A 217 -2.12 -5.39 -12.84
CA LEU A 217 -1.95 -4.17 -12.05
C LEU A 217 -3.05 -3.19 -12.44
N GLU A 218 -3.89 -2.82 -11.49
CA GLU A 218 -4.89 -1.76 -11.64
C GLU A 218 -4.40 -0.53 -10.89
N MET A 219 -4.39 0.63 -11.56
CA MET A 219 -3.92 1.86 -10.95
C MET A 219 -4.91 3.00 -11.19
N GLY A 220 -5.32 3.65 -10.10
CA GLY A 220 -5.97 4.96 -10.15
C GLY A 220 -4.94 6.07 -9.95
N SER A 221 -5.08 7.17 -10.69
CA SER A 221 -4.21 8.34 -10.60
C SER A 221 -5.04 9.57 -10.25
N TYR A 222 -4.62 10.29 -9.21
CA TYR A 222 -5.38 11.37 -8.62
C TYR A 222 -4.50 12.57 -8.26
N SER A 223 -5.10 13.74 -8.19
CA SER A 223 -4.58 14.97 -7.62
C SER A 223 -5.49 15.46 -6.49
N ARG A 224 -5.04 16.47 -5.74
CA ARG A 224 -5.93 17.22 -4.84
C ARG A 224 -6.97 17.95 -5.69
N ASP A 225 -8.20 18.04 -5.21
CA ASP A 225 -9.20 18.95 -5.78
C ASP A 225 -8.79 20.39 -5.44
N PRO A 226 -8.47 21.23 -6.44
CA PRO A 226 -8.11 22.63 -6.18
C PRO A 226 -9.26 23.44 -5.56
N ASN A 227 -10.52 22.98 -5.69
CA ASN A 227 -11.70 23.72 -5.23
C ASN A 227 -12.03 23.49 -3.75
N LEU A 228 -11.42 22.51 -3.08
CA LEU A 228 -11.70 22.24 -1.65
C LEU A 228 -11.07 23.25 -0.69
N ASN A 229 -10.09 24.03 -1.13
CA ASN A 229 -9.49 25.10 -0.30
C ASN A 229 -10.43 26.30 -0.09
N TYR A 230 -11.55 26.40 -0.82
CA TYR A 230 -12.49 27.52 -0.70
C TYR A 230 -13.60 27.32 0.34
N PHE A 231 -13.75 26.11 0.93
CA PHE A 231 -14.85 25.80 1.84
C PHE A 231 -14.42 25.40 3.26
N MET A 232 -13.13 25.53 3.60
CA MET A 232 -12.61 25.26 4.95
C MET A 232 -11.97 26.47 5.64
N SER A 233 -12.26 27.69 5.17
CA SER A 233 -11.95 28.95 5.89
C SER A 233 -13.15 29.45 6.67
#